data_AF-A0A1G4K6S7-F1
#
_entry.id   AF-A0A1G4K6S7-F1
#
_cell.length_a   1.000
_cell.length_b   1.000
_cell.length_c   1.000
_cell.angle_alpha   90.00
_cell.angle_beta   90.00
_cell.angle_gamma   90.00
#
_symmetry.space_group_name_H-M   'P 1'
#
loop_
_entity.id
_entity.type
_entity.pdbx_description
1 polymer ?
#
loop_
_entity_poly.entity_id
_entity_poly.type
_entity_poly.pdbx_seq_one_letter_code
_entity_poly.pdbx_strand_id
1 'polypeptide(L)'
;MKLTVQLLAASFLAQAALGFQCSHNELLKKYNVDKYTITHSSSKDTPPSTTNEEWWINICQENSASAPEGCQKNDVLCGKTKVTLNDDKDKDILTQLIDFPESVSSGASENDKGELVVELKDAKWGSNSINARLTFICASNKESSVTSVTWQNKEVQMVIEGDAGCIKKEGDDKNGDNGGGNDNNDNKDDKNKNSEKKGSSSLGSWFLWLITYALLFALIYLLATSYMSTRGGNFREFREEFVDRSTSLAKSLPQFTKEVVAKVVGRSSGSQRGGYSAV
;
A
#
# COMPACT_ATOMS: atom_id res chain seq x y z
N MET A 1 -37.66 35.31 14.34
CA MET A 1 -38.11 34.51 13.19
C MET A 1 -37.04 34.57 12.11
N LYS A 2 -36.59 33.40 11.63
CA LYS A 2 -35.75 33.13 10.45
C LYS A 2 -34.27 33.54 10.49
N LEU A 3 -33.40 32.56 10.77
CA LEU A 3 -32.35 32.08 9.85
C LEU A 3 -31.53 30.97 10.53
N THR A 4 -32.16 29.81 10.69
CA THR A 4 -31.54 28.54 11.06
C THR A 4 -31.44 27.68 9.80
N VAL A 5 -30.45 27.92 8.94
CA VAL A 5 -30.05 27.00 7.85
C VAL A 5 -28.58 27.31 7.52
N GLN A 6 -27.75 26.27 7.30
CA GLN A 6 -26.32 26.28 6.98
C GLN A 6 -25.43 26.36 8.24
N LEU A 7 -24.72 25.33 8.69
CA LEU A 7 -23.80 24.49 7.92
C LEU A 7 -23.67 23.11 8.61
N LEU A 8 -24.60 22.21 8.31
CA LEU A 8 -24.46 20.76 8.53
C LEU A 8 -23.64 20.22 7.36
N ALA A 9 -22.31 20.34 7.42
CA ALA A 9 -21.38 19.71 6.49
C ALA A 9 -19.95 19.65 7.08
N ALA A 10 -19.82 19.14 8.30
CA ALA A 10 -18.59 18.45 8.70
C ALA A 10 -18.89 16.96 8.54
N SER A 11 -18.81 16.50 7.29
CA SER A 11 -18.91 15.09 6.96
C SER A 11 -17.95 14.31 7.84
N PHE A 12 -18.51 13.40 8.61
CA PHE A 12 -17.83 12.23 9.12
C PHE A 12 -17.03 11.60 7.96
N LEU A 13 -15.72 11.85 7.92
CA LEU A 13 -14.79 10.84 7.43
C LEU A 13 -14.69 9.79 8.54
N ALA A 14 -15.80 9.06 8.75
CA ALA A 14 -15.69 7.71 9.28
C ALA A 14 -14.96 6.94 8.19
N GLN A 15 -13.65 6.78 8.34
CA GLN A 15 -12.96 5.67 7.70
C GLN A 15 -13.71 4.44 8.21
N ALA A 16 -14.55 3.87 7.36
CA ALA A 16 -15.03 2.53 7.60
C ALA A 16 -13.77 1.67 7.69
N ALA A 17 -13.49 1.17 8.89
CA ALA A 17 -12.53 0.11 9.11
C ALA A 17 -13.11 -1.16 8.46
N LEU A 18 -13.09 -1.18 7.14
CA LEU A 18 -13.20 -2.40 6.38
C LEU A 18 -11.86 -3.10 6.60
N GLY A 19 -11.90 -4.34 7.08
CA GLY A 19 -10.70 -5.11 7.36
C GLY A 19 -9.78 -5.20 6.15
N PHE A 20 -8.53 -5.61 6.38
CA PHE A 20 -7.42 -5.55 5.42
C PHE A 20 -7.63 -6.50 4.22
N GLN A 21 -8.51 -6.09 3.30
CA GLN A 21 -8.76 -6.79 2.04
C GLN A 21 -7.65 -6.44 1.07
N CYS A 22 -6.77 -7.39 0.82
CA CYS A 22 -5.62 -7.19 -0.05
C CYS A 22 -6.02 -6.92 -1.50
N SER A 23 -7.21 -7.39 -1.91
CA SER A 23 -7.81 -7.12 -3.22
C SER A 23 -8.21 -5.65 -3.44
N HIS A 24 -8.53 -4.92 -2.36
CA HIS A 24 -8.94 -3.50 -2.44
C HIS A 24 -7.80 -2.51 -2.17
N ASN A 25 -6.62 -3.01 -1.79
CA ASN A 25 -5.44 -2.18 -1.58
C ASN A 25 -4.52 -2.27 -2.81
N GLU A 26 -4.38 -1.15 -3.53
CA GLU A 26 -3.56 -1.04 -4.75
C GLU A 26 -2.09 -1.46 -4.56
N LEU A 27 -1.55 -1.37 -3.33
CA LEU A 27 -0.20 -1.80 -3.02
C LEU A 27 -0.15 -3.31 -2.79
N LEU A 28 -0.97 -3.82 -1.86
CA LEU A 28 -0.95 -5.24 -1.48
C LEU A 28 -1.32 -6.14 -2.66
N LYS A 29 -2.21 -5.68 -3.54
CA LYS A 29 -2.58 -6.40 -4.76
C LYS A 29 -1.38 -6.70 -5.65
N LYS A 30 -0.32 -5.90 -5.59
CA LYS A 30 0.91 -6.14 -6.37
C LYS A 30 1.74 -7.29 -5.81
N TYR A 31 1.61 -7.62 -4.52
CA TYR A 31 2.43 -8.61 -3.84
C TYR A 31 1.69 -9.94 -3.69
N ASN A 32 2.42 -11.04 -3.47
CA ASN A 32 1.85 -12.37 -3.25
C ASN A 32 1.37 -12.64 -1.81
N VAL A 33 1.19 -11.61 -0.99
CA VAL A 33 0.84 -11.73 0.44
C VAL A 33 -0.50 -12.44 0.71
N ASP A 34 -1.40 -12.46 -0.27
CA ASP A 34 -2.71 -13.12 -0.20
C ASP A 34 -2.63 -14.65 -0.29
N LYS A 35 -1.56 -15.17 -0.91
CA LYS A 35 -1.38 -16.61 -1.13
C LYS A 35 -0.82 -17.34 0.08
N TYR A 36 -0.20 -16.61 1.01
CA TYR A 36 0.61 -17.21 2.08
C TYR A 36 0.02 -16.93 3.45
N THR A 37 0.01 -17.98 4.26
CA THR A 37 -0.10 -17.88 5.71
C THR A 37 1.25 -18.26 6.29
N ILE A 38 1.81 -17.41 7.13
CA ILE A 38 3.17 -17.60 7.64
C ILE A 38 3.06 -17.97 9.12
N THR A 39 3.74 -19.05 9.50
CA THR A 39 3.91 -19.43 10.90
C THR A 39 5.37 -19.35 11.29
N HIS A 40 5.62 -18.91 12.51
CA HIS A 40 6.96 -18.86 13.08
C HIS A 40 6.91 -19.39 14.51
N SER A 41 7.90 -20.17 14.88
CA SER A 41 8.08 -20.63 16.25
C SER A 41 9.54 -20.46 16.62
N SER A 42 9.77 -19.89 17.80
CA SER A 42 11.08 -19.79 18.41
C SER A 42 11.02 -20.29 19.83
N SER A 43 12.11 -20.89 20.29
CA SER A 43 12.22 -21.44 21.64
C SER A 43 13.49 -20.92 22.28
N LYS A 44 13.38 -20.48 23.53
CA LYS A 44 14.51 -19.94 24.30
C LYS A 44 14.51 -20.58 25.68
N ASP A 45 15.66 -21.11 26.06
CA ASP A 45 15.89 -21.58 27.42
C ASP A 45 15.90 -20.39 28.39
N THR A 46 15.02 -20.45 29.38
CA THR A 46 14.83 -19.44 30.43
C THR A 46 14.81 -20.15 31.78
N PRO A 47 15.96 -20.67 32.26
CA PRO A 47 16.01 -21.55 33.43
C PRO A 47 15.25 -20.96 34.64
N PRO A 48 14.42 -21.76 35.34
CA PRO A 48 14.24 -23.22 35.23
C PRO A 48 13.16 -23.66 34.23
N SER A 49 12.91 -22.89 33.17
CA SER A 49 11.84 -23.14 32.20
C SER A 49 12.33 -22.95 30.77
N THR A 50 11.51 -23.33 29.79
CA THR A 50 11.69 -22.96 28.38
C THR A 50 10.55 -22.04 27.96
N THR A 51 10.87 -20.92 27.33
CA THR A 51 9.89 -20.01 26.75
C THR A 51 9.76 -20.26 25.26
N ASN A 52 8.56 -20.57 24.80
CA ASN A 52 8.21 -20.79 23.40
C ASN A 52 7.36 -19.62 22.90
N GLU A 53 7.78 -18.99 21.81
CA GLU A 53 7.07 -17.90 21.14
C GLU A 53 6.60 -18.37 19.76
N GLU A 54 5.30 -18.31 19.52
CA GLU A 54 4.65 -18.70 18.28
C GLU A 54 3.97 -17.49 17.66
N TRP A 55 4.20 -17.24 16.38
CA TRP A 55 3.53 -16.21 15.59
C TRP A 55 2.81 -16.83 14.40
N TRP A 56 1.58 -16.38 14.18
CA TRP A 56 0.78 -16.71 13.01
C TRP A 56 0.36 -15.43 12.30
N ILE A 57 0.65 -15.35 11.00
CA ILE A 57 0.49 -14.16 10.19
C ILE A 57 -0.43 -14.50 9.01
N ASN A 58 -1.56 -13.81 8.91
CA ASN A 58 -2.50 -13.92 7.81
C ASN A 58 -3.02 -12.53 7.42
N ILE A 59 -2.26 -11.82 6.61
CA ILE A 59 -2.53 -10.41 6.32
C ILE A 59 -3.80 -10.19 5.51
N CYS A 60 -4.15 -11.13 4.65
CA CYS A 60 -5.25 -10.98 3.71
C CYS A 60 -6.42 -11.87 4.10
N GLN A 61 -7.60 -11.27 4.30
CA GLN A 61 -8.84 -12.00 4.62
C GLN A 61 -9.21 -13.05 3.55
N GLU A 62 -8.77 -12.83 2.31
CA GLU A 62 -9.03 -13.73 1.20
C GLU A 62 -8.37 -15.10 1.37
N ASN A 63 -7.41 -15.23 2.30
CA ASN A 63 -6.79 -16.52 2.60
C ASN A 63 -7.69 -17.35 3.53
N SER A 64 -8.10 -18.54 3.06
CA SER A 64 -9.00 -19.43 3.78
C SER A 64 -8.34 -20.26 4.88
N ALA A 65 -7.08 -19.97 5.22
CA ALA A 65 -6.35 -20.69 6.27
C ALA A 65 -7.05 -20.54 7.62
N SER A 66 -7.24 -21.66 8.32
CA SER A 66 -7.80 -21.65 9.67
C SER A 66 -6.79 -21.09 10.66
N ALA A 67 -7.23 -20.13 11.47
CA ALA A 67 -6.47 -19.66 12.62
C ALA A 67 -6.11 -20.82 13.55
N PRO A 68 -4.89 -20.88 14.10
CA PRO A 68 -4.48 -21.92 15.03
C PRO A 68 -5.20 -21.78 16.37
N GLU A 69 -5.17 -22.85 17.17
CA GLU A 69 -5.80 -22.86 18.49
C GLU A 69 -5.27 -21.71 19.37
N GLY A 70 -6.20 -21.00 20.01
CA GLY A 70 -5.94 -19.82 20.83
C GLY A 70 -5.97 -18.48 20.09
N CYS A 71 -5.92 -18.47 18.75
CA CYS A 71 -6.08 -17.26 17.94
C CYS A 71 -7.51 -17.11 17.44
N GLN A 72 -7.96 -15.87 17.20
CA GLN A 72 -9.30 -15.63 16.68
C GLN A 72 -9.34 -15.81 15.17
N LYS A 73 -10.51 -16.23 14.64
CA LYS A 73 -10.68 -16.52 13.22
C LYS A 73 -10.42 -15.31 12.31
N ASN A 74 -10.68 -14.11 12.81
CA ASN A 74 -10.58 -12.86 12.06
C ASN A 74 -9.29 -12.08 12.39
N ASP A 75 -8.33 -12.70 13.06
CA ASP A 75 -7.04 -12.07 13.31
C ASP A 75 -6.19 -12.06 12.05
N VAL A 76 -5.49 -10.95 11.82
CA VAL A 76 -4.49 -10.84 10.75
C VAL A 76 -3.09 -11.17 11.24
N LEU A 77 -2.87 -11.08 12.55
CA LEU A 77 -1.65 -11.45 13.23
C LEU A 77 -1.99 -11.94 14.64
N CYS A 78 -1.42 -13.05 15.07
CA CYS A 78 -1.58 -13.62 16.39
C CYS A 78 -0.23 -14.07 16.94
N GLY A 79 0.09 -13.66 18.16
CA GLY A 79 1.30 -14.04 18.89
C GLY A 79 0.97 -14.76 20.18
N LYS A 80 1.61 -15.90 20.44
CA LYS A 80 1.45 -16.68 21.65
C LYS A 80 2.81 -16.90 22.30
N THR A 81 2.87 -16.69 23.61
CA THR A 81 4.05 -17.06 24.41
C THR A 81 3.65 -18.07 25.46
N LYS A 82 4.26 -19.24 25.39
CA LYS A 82 4.06 -20.34 26.34
C LYS A 82 5.34 -20.55 27.13
N VAL A 83 5.18 -20.93 28.40
CA VAL A 83 6.29 -21.32 29.26
C VAL A 83 6.09 -22.77 29.68
N THR A 84 7.10 -23.58 29.43
CA THR A 84 7.15 -24.99 29.82
C THR A 84 8.15 -25.13 30.97
N LEU A 85 7.72 -25.68 32.11
CA LEU A 85 8.60 -25.88 33.27
C LEU A 85 9.48 -27.13 33.06
N ASN A 86 10.76 -27.06 33.45
CA ASN A 86 11.68 -28.19 33.24
C ASN A 86 11.25 -29.46 34.00
N ASP A 87 10.59 -29.28 35.15
CA ASP A 87 10.10 -30.36 36.02
C ASP A 87 8.77 -30.96 35.55
N ASP A 88 8.04 -30.29 34.64
CA ASP A 88 6.73 -30.73 34.13
C ASP A 88 6.62 -30.36 32.64
N LYS A 89 7.31 -31.14 31.80
CA LYS A 89 7.44 -30.91 30.35
C LYS A 89 6.13 -31.04 29.58
N ASP A 90 5.11 -31.63 30.19
CA ASP A 90 3.81 -31.88 29.55
C ASP A 90 2.81 -30.74 29.81
N LYS A 91 3.20 -29.71 30.59
CA LYS A 91 2.35 -28.55 30.87
C LYS A 91 2.94 -27.26 30.30
N ASP A 92 2.40 -26.88 29.15
CA ASP A 92 2.60 -25.55 28.59
C ASP A 92 1.64 -24.56 29.24
N ILE A 93 2.20 -23.53 29.87
CA ILE A 93 1.43 -22.43 30.46
C ILE A 93 1.40 -21.28 29.46
N LEU A 94 0.23 -20.93 28.92
CA LEU A 94 0.06 -19.73 28.11
C LEU A 94 0.24 -18.50 29.00
N THR A 95 1.27 -17.71 28.72
CA THR A 95 1.61 -16.50 29.49
C THR A 95 1.24 -15.22 28.77
N GLN A 96 1.28 -15.22 27.44
CA GLN A 96 0.94 -14.06 26.63
C GLN A 96 0.17 -14.51 25.39
N LEU A 97 -0.91 -13.78 25.08
CA LEU A 97 -1.68 -13.87 23.85
C LEU A 97 -1.84 -12.44 23.32
N ILE A 98 -1.44 -12.21 22.07
CA ILE A 98 -1.50 -10.91 21.40
C ILE A 98 -2.23 -11.10 20.09
N ASP A 99 -3.40 -10.49 19.98
CA ASP A 99 -4.26 -10.62 18.83
C ASP A 99 -4.35 -9.28 18.09
N PHE A 100 -4.17 -9.31 16.78
CA PHE A 100 -4.42 -8.20 15.89
C PHE A 100 -5.64 -8.56 15.03
N PRO A 101 -6.84 -8.13 15.42
CA PRO A 101 -8.03 -8.40 14.62
C PRO A 101 -7.98 -7.61 13.31
N GLU A 102 -8.73 -8.05 12.30
CA GLU A 102 -8.90 -7.34 11.03
C GLU A 102 -9.33 -5.87 11.15
N SER A 103 -9.99 -5.52 12.26
CA SER A 103 -10.47 -4.17 12.55
C SER A 103 -9.38 -3.23 13.06
N VAL A 104 -8.16 -3.73 13.29
CA VAL A 104 -7.02 -2.93 13.72
C VAL A 104 -6.66 -1.88 12.66
N SER A 105 -6.22 -0.70 13.10
CA SER A 105 -5.77 0.33 12.18
C SER A 105 -4.56 -0.20 11.42
N SER A 106 -4.68 -0.29 10.10
CA SER A 106 -3.68 -0.96 9.27
C SER A 106 -3.29 -0.10 8.07
N GLY A 107 -2.03 -0.21 7.66
CA GLY A 107 -1.48 0.54 6.52
C GLY A 107 -0.45 -0.29 5.76
N ALA A 108 -0.36 -0.08 4.45
CA ALA A 108 0.64 -0.70 3.59
C ALA A 108 1.48 0.39 2.92
N SER A 109 2.79 0.21 2.87
CA SER A 109 3.75 1.12 2.25
C SER A 109 4.92 0.36 1.65
N GLU A 110 5.69 0.99 0.78
CA GLU A 110 6.99 0.51 0.34
C GLU A 110 8.09 1.31 1.05
N ASN A 111 9.15 0.64 1.52
CA ASN A 111 10.30 1.33 2.08
C ASN A 111 11.28 1.79 0.98
N ASP A 112 12.37 2.45 1.37
CA ASP A 112 13.39 2.95 0.42
C ASP A 112 14.07 1.86 -0.43
N LYS A 113 13.93 0.59 -0.05
CA LYS A 113 14.46 -0.58 -0.77
C LYS A 113 13.41 -1.24 -1.68
N GLY A 114 12.19 -0.72 -1.73
CA GLY A 114 11.07 -1.31 -2.48
C GLY A 114 10.47 -2.56 -1.81
N GLU A 115 10.73 -2.76 -0.51
CA GLU A 115 10.16 -3.86 0.26
C GLU A 115 8.78 -3.46 0.78
N LEU A 116 7.83 -4.40 0.78
CA LEU A 116 6.49 -4.16 1.32
C LEU A 116 6.55 -4.09 2.84
N VAL A 117 5.99 -3.02 3.40
CA VAL A 117 5.86 -2.80 4.83
C VAL A 117 4.38 -2.70 5.19
N VAL A 118 3.92 -3.59 6.07
CA VAL A 118 2.57 -3.57 6.65
C VAL A 118 2.68 -3.12 8.10
N GLU A 119 1.95 -2.07 8.44
CA GLU A 119 1.86 -1.54 9.80
C GLU A 119 0.47 -1.87 10.37
N LEU A 120 0.43 -2.44 11.58
CA LEU A 120 -0.77 -2.68 12.37
C LEU A 120 -0.65 -1.85 13.66
N LYS A 121 -1.62 -0.99 13.95
CA LYS A 121 -1.55 0.00 15.01
C LYS A 121 -2.68 -0.13 16.00
N ASP A 122 -2.35 0.11 17.27
CA ASP A 122 -3.30 0.19 18.37
C ASP A 122 -4.09 -1.10 18.62
N ALA A 123 -3.46 -2.26 18.44
CA ALA A 123 -4.05 -3.54 18.87
C ALA A 123 -4.18 -3.57 20.39
N LYS A 124 -5.35 -3.96 20.89
CA LYS A 124 -5.64 -3.97 22.33
C LYS A 124 -4.98 -5.18 22.98
N TRP A 125 -4.18 -4.94 24.02
CA TRP A 125 -3.52 -5.97 24.81
C TRP A 125 -3.65 -5.68 26.30
N GLY A 126 -4.70 -6.22 26.91
CA GLY A 126 -5.07 -5.90 28.30
C GLY A 126 -5.38 -4.41 28.46
N SER A 127 -4.61 -3.72 29.32
CA SER A 127 -4.70 -2.27 29.53
C SER A 127 -3.80 -1.45 28.59
N ASN A 128 -3.01 -2.10 27.74
CA ASN A 128 -2.07 -1.46 26.82
C ASN A 128 -2.53 -1.60 25.37
N SER A 129 -1.88 -0.84 24.49
CA SER A 129 -1.89 -1.09 23.05
C SER A 129 -0.51 -1.51 22.56
N ILE A 130 -0.50 -2.38 21.55
CA ILE A 130 0.69 -2.87 20.85
C ILE A 130 0.54 -2.55 19.36
N ASN A 131 1.65 -2.20 18.73
CA ASN A 131 1.78 -2.05 17.29
C ASN A 131 2.57 -3.24 16.71
N ALA A 132 2.40 -3.51 15.42
CA ALA A 132 3.25 -4.42 14.68
C ALA A 132 3.68 -3.79 13.35
N ARG A 133 4.92 -4.08 12.96
CA ARG A 133 5.49 -3.69 11.67
C ARG A 133 6.06 -4.93 11.02
N LEU A 134 5.48 -5.31 9.89
CA LEU A 134 5.87 -6.50 9.12
C LEU A 134 6.56 -6.03 7.84
N THR A 135 7.81 -6.43 7.65
CA THR A 135 8.59 -6.09 6.45
C THR A 135 8.79 -7.34 5.61
N PHE A 136 8.27 -7.32 4.39
CA PHE A 136 8.34 -8.43 3.44
C PHE A 136 9.45 -8.20 2.43
N ILE A 137 10.46 -9.07 2.48
CA ILE A 137 11.60 -9.10 1.57
C ILE A 137 11.37 -10.20 0.54
N CYS A 138 11.40 -9.84 -0.75
CA CYS A 138 11.25 -10.81 -1.82
C CYS A 138 12.46 -11.76 -1.87
N ALA A 139 12.18 -13.05 -1.75
CA ALA A 139 13.10 -14.12 -2.13
C ALA A 139 12.34 -15.14 -2.97
N SER A 140 12.48 -15.05 -4.30
CA SER A 140 11.74 -15.91 -5.24
C SER A 140 12.08 -17.39 -5.05
N ASN A 141 11.07 -18.25 -5.20
CA ASN A 141 11.18 -19.71 -5.02
C ASN A 141 11.58 -20.16 -3.61
N LYS A 142 11.38 -19.30 -2.60
CA LYS A 142 11.57 -19.62 -1.18
C LYS A 142 10.24 -19.47 -0.47
N GLU A 143 9.89 -20.46 0.34
CA GLU A 143 8.73 -20.37 1.22
C GLU A 143 8.90 -19.18 2.17
N SER A 144 7.80 -18.46 2.38
CA SER A 144 7.82 -17.25 3.21
C SER A 144 7.95 -17.62 4.67
N SER A 145 9.00 -17.13 5.31
CA SER A 145 9.29 -17.41 6.72
C SER A 145 9.75 -16.15 7.43
N VAL A 146 9.44 -16.07 8.73
CA VAL A 146 9.92 -14.97 9.58
C VAL A 146 11.39 -15.22 9.90
N THR A 147 12.25 -14.28 9.52
CA THR A 147 13.70 -14.32 9.76
C THR A 147 14.13 -13.57 11.00
N SER A 148 13.33 -12.60 11.45
CA SER A 148 13.59 -11.83 12.65
C SER A 148 12.29 -11.38 13.29
N VAL A 149 12.26 -11.44 14.63
CA VAL A 149 11.25 -10.81 15.48
C VAL A 149 12.00 -9.94 16.49
N THR A 150 11.72 -8.64 16.49
CA THR A 150 12.35 -7.67 17.40
C THR A 150 11.28 -6.89 18.13
N TRP A 151 11.43 -6.79 19.45
CA TRP A 151 10.58 -5.99 20.30
C TRP A 151 11.21 -4.62 20.54
N GLN A 152 10.52 -3.54 20.15
CA GLN A 152 10.97 -2.17 20.41
C GLN A 152 9.85 -1.33 21.01
N ASN A 153 10.01 -0.92 22.27
CA ASN A 153 9.04 -0.16 23.05
C ASN A 153 7.68 -0.87 23.21
N LYS A 154 6.78 -0.69 22.24
CA LYS A 154 5.44 -1.30 22.15
C LYS A 154 5.11 -1.75 20.72
N GLU A 155 6.15 -1.93 19.91
CA GLU A 155 6.03 -2.35 18.52
C GLU A 155 6.78 -3.68 18.35
N VAL A 156 6.11 -4.66 17.76
CA VAL A 156 6.73 -5.89 17.29
C VAL A 156 7.14 -5.70 15.84
N GLN A 157 8.43 -5.76 15.57
CA GLN A 157 8.98 -5.65 14.23
C GLN A 157 9.34 -7.05 13.74
N MET A 158 8.71 -7.48 12.65
CA MET A 158 9.00 -8.77 12.02
C MET A 158 9.54 -8.55 10.62
N VAL A 159 10.54 -9.36 10.27
CA VAL A 159 11.07 -9.45 8.91
C VAL A 159 10.67 -10.80 8.35
N ILE A 160 9.97 -10.78 7.23
CA ILE A 160 9.51 -11.96 6.50
C ILE A 160 10.29 -12.00 5.20
N GLU A 161 10.96 -13.11 4.94
CA GLU A 161 11.68 -13.33 3.69
C GLU A 161 11.06 -14.49 2.92
N GLY A 162 10.74 -14.27 1.64
CA GLY A 162 10.21 -15.30 0.75
C GLY A 162 9.31 -14.76 -0.34
N ASP A 163 8.56 -15.66 -0.96
CA ASP A 163 7.73 -15.35 -2.14
C ASP A 163 6.57 -14.39 -1.84
N ALA A 164 6.09 -14.30 -0.60
CA ALA A 164 5.03 -13.37 -0.19
C ALA A 164 5.44 -11.90 -0.40
N GLY A 165 6.74 -11.59 -0.26
CA GLY A 165 7.29 -10.27 -0.52
C GLY A 165 7.56 -9.97 -1.99
N CYS A 166 7.31 -10.93 -2.90
CA CYS A 166 7.55 -10.74 -4.32
C CYS A 166 6.31 -10.17 -5.04
N ILE A 167 6.58 -9.38 -6.08
CA ILE A 167 5.55 -8.80 -6.94
C ILE A 167 4.97 -9.88 -7.85
N LYS A 168 3.64 -9.95 -7.94
CA LYS A 168 2.89 -10.81 -8.88
C LYS A 168 3.30 -10.51 -10.31
N LYS A 169 3.60 -11.54 -11.09
CA LYS A 169 3.86 -11.38 -12.53
C LYS A 169 2.52 -11.18 -13.25
N GLU A 170 2.48 -10.26 -14.22
CA GLU A 170 1.32 -10.08 -15.10
C GLU A 170 1.02 -11.41 -15.82
N GLY A 171 -0.04 -12.11 -15.39
CA GLY A 171 -0.44 -13.41 -15.94
C GLY A 171 -0.93 -14.43 -14.92
N ASP A 172 -0.65 -14.23 -13.62
CA ASP A 172 -1.03 -15.19 -12.56
C ASP A 172 -2.50 -15.05 -12.07
N ASP A 173 -3.25 -14.09 -12.61
CA ASP A 173 -4.70 -13.90 -12.34
C ASP A 173 -5.60 -14.80 -13.22
N LYS A 174 -5.09 -15.89 -13.78
CA LYS A 174 -5.95 -16.91 -14.39
C LYS A 174 -6.46 -17.84 -13.31
N ASN A 175 -7.64 -17.49 -12.79
CA ASN A 175 -8.61 -18.37 -12.15
C ASN A 175 -8.37 -19.84 -12.51
N GLY A 176 -8.03 -20.62 -11.49
CA GLY A 176 -8.22 -22.06 -11.51
C GLY A 176 -9.71 -22.34 -11.53
N ASP A 177 -10.21 -22.79 -12.68
CA ASP A 177 -11.47 -23.49 -12.75
C ASP A 177 -11.40 -24.57 -13.84
N ASN A 178 -11.40 -25.82 -13.36
CA ASN A 178 -11.84 -27.07 -13.97
C ASN A 178 -11.44 -27.47 -15.41
N GLY A 179 -10.94 -28.72 -15.51
CA GLY A 179 -11.23 -29.59 -16.65
C GLY A 179 -10.04 -30.43 -17.09
N GLY A 180 -10.02 -31.71 -16.70
CA GLY A 180 -9.05 -32.69 -17.18
C GLY A 180 -9.20 -32.97 -18.69
N GLY A 181 -8.16 -33.57 -19.27
CA GLY A 181 -8.23 -34.03 -20.65
C GLY A 181 -6.85 -34.33 -21.22
N ASN A 182 -6.65 -35.61 -21.49
CA ASN A 182 -5.49 -36.24 -22.10
C ASN A 182 -5.34 -35.90 -23.61
N ASP A 183 -4.18 -36.25 -24.15
CA ASP A 183 -3.86 -36.55 -25.56
C ASP A 183 -3.50 -35.44 -26.58
N ASN A 184 -2.22 -35.51 -26.97
CA ASN A 184 -1.62 -35.60 -28.32
C ASN A 184 -2.29 -35.01 -29.59
N ASN A 185 -1.38 -34.56 -30.47
CA ASN A 185 -1.42 -34.41 -31.93
C ASN A 185 -1.86 -33.09 -32.59
N ASP A 186 -0.88 -32.48 -33.26
CA ASP A 186 -0.82 -32.03 -34.65
C ASP A 186 -1.98 -31.25 -35.32
N ASN A 187 -1.56 -30.08 -35.82
CA ASN A 187 -1.85 -29.47 -37.12
C ASN A 187 -3.12 -28.63 -37.38
N LYS A 188 -2.84 -27.51 -38.08
CA LYS A 188 -3.64 -26.68 -39.02
C LYS A 188 -4.52 -25.54 -38.49
N ASP A 189 -4.03 -24.34 -38.82
CA ASP A 189 -4.63 -23.26 -39.63
C ASP A 189 -6.05 -22.72 -39.34
N ASP A 190 -6.07 -21.38 -39.37
CA ASP A 190 -7.16 -20.49 -39.83
C ASP A 190 -8.39 -20.27 -38.93
N LYS A 191 -8.41 -19.12 -38.23
CA LYS A 191 -9.22 -17.94 -38.66
C LYS A 191 -9.26 -16.83 -37.61
N ASN A 192 -8.76 -15.69 -38.06
CA ASN A 192 -9.26 -14.34 -37.85
C ASN A 192 -10.56 -14.21 -37.02
N LYS A 193 -10.43 -13.76 -35.76
CA LYS A 193 -11.48 -13.03 -35.05
C LYS A 193 -10.89 -11.78 -34.40
N ASN A 194 -11.13 -10.70 -35.11
CA ASN A 194 -11.12 -9.32 -34.66
C ASN A 194 -11.81 -9.23 -33.27
N SER A 195 -11.02 -9.10 -32.21
CA SER A 195 -11.50 -8.57 -30.94
C SER A 195 -10.90 -7.18 -30.82
N GLU A 196 -11.78 -6.18 -30.86
CA GLU A 196 -11.44 -4.78 -30.68
C GLU A 196 -10.69 -4.62 -29.37
N LYS A 197 -9.37 -4.48 -29.45
CA LYS A 197 -8.56 -3.89 -28.40
C LYS A 197 -9.07 -2.46 -28.21
N LYS A 198 -9.93 -2.24 -27.20
CA LYS A 198 -9.93 -0.95 -26.50
C LYS A 198 -8.63 -0.83 -25.71
N GLY A 199 -7.53 -0.66 -26.44
CA GLY A 199 -6.32 -0.08 -25.90
C GLY A 199 -6.60 1.40 -25.68
N SER A 200 -7.16 1.75 -24.52
CA SER A 200 -7.06 3.13 -24.05
C SER A 200 -5.59 3.35 -23.72
N SER A 201 -4.90 4.03 -24.63
CA SER A 201 -3.52 4.46 -24.52
C SER A 201 -3.15 4.85 -23.09
N SER A 202 -2.21 4.10 -22.53
CA SER A 202 -1.47 4.37 -21.29
C SER A 202 -0.57 5.61 -21.43
N LEU A 203 -1.17 6.75 -21.80
CA LEU A 203 -0.53 8.06 -21.90
C LEU A 203 -1.15 9.06 -20.91
N GLY A 204 -2.29 8.71 -20.28
CA GLY A 204 -3.00 9.59 -19.35
C GLY A 204 -2.37 9.68 -17.96
N SER A 205 -1.84 8.57 -17.41
CA SER A 205 -1.42 8.51 -15.99
C SER A 205 -0.13 9.28 -15.69
N TRP A 206 0.88 9.20 -16.57
CA TRP A 206 2.14 9.94 -16.38
C TRP A 206 1.96 11.46 -16.56
N PHE A 207 1.13 11.88 -17.52
CA PHE A 207 0.81 13.30 -17.72
C PHE A 207 0.00 13.89 -16.55
N LEU A 208 -0.90 13.10 -15.95
CA LEU A 208 -1.66 13.50 -14.76
C LEU A 208 -0.76 13.70 -13.53
N TRP A 209 0.28 12.87 -13.37
CA TRP A 209 1.32 13.06 -12.35
C TRP A 209 2.14 14.34 -12.60
N LEU A 210 2.50 14.64 -13.86
CA LEU A 210 3.19 15.88 -14.21
C LEU A 210 2.35 17.12 -13.87
N ILE A 211 1.05 17.11 -14.20
CA ILE A 211 0.13 18.20 -13.85
C ILE A 211 0.01 18.34 -12.32
N THR A 212 -0.08 17.23 -11.60
CA THR A 212 -0.13 17.23 -10.13
C THR A 212 1.11 17.88 -9.53
N TYR A 213 2.30 17.52 -10.01
CA TYR A 213 3.55 18.16 -9.56
C TYR A 213 3.60 19.64 -9.94
N ALA A 214 3.16 20.03 -11.14
CA ALA A 214 3.11 21.42 -11.56
C ALA A 214 2.18 22.27 -10.68
N LEU A 215 1.01 21.73 -10.31
CA LEU A 215 0.07 22.38 -9.38
C LEU A 215 0.66 22.51 -7.98
N LEU A 216 1.34 21.46 -7.49
CA LEU A 216 1.98 21.46 -6.18
C LEU A 216 3.12 22.51 -6.12
N PHE A 217 3.97 22.57 -7.15
CA PHE A 217 5.02 23.58 -7.24
C PHE A 217 4.46 25.00 -7.33
N ALA A 218 3.39 25.22 -8.09
CA ALA A 218 2.72 26.52 -8.17
C ALA A 218 2.15 26.94 -6.80
N LEU A 219 1.58 26.00 -6.04
CA LEU A 219 1.07 26.25 -4.70
C LEU A 219 2.20 26.63 -3.73
N ILE A 220 3.29 25.86 -3.70
CA ILE A 220 4.46 26.17 -2.86
C ILE A 220 5.06 27.54 -3.25
N TYR A 221 5.15 27.84 -4.54
CA TYR A 221 5.65 29.13 -5.03
C TYR A 221 4.78 30.31 -4.54
N LEU A 222 3.45 30.17 -4.61
CA LEU A 222 2.53 31.20 -4.10
C LEU A 222 2.63 31.37 -2.58
N LEU A 223 2.81 30.28 -1.82
CA LEU A 223 3.02 30.35 -0.38
C LEU A 223 4.34 31.04 -0.02
N ALA A 224 5.44 30.67 -0.68
CA ALA A 224 6.76 31.23 -0.40
C ALA A 224 6.85 32.72 -0.78
N THR A 225 6.28 33.10 -1.92
CA THR A 225 6.24 34.51 -2.37
C THR A 225 5.32 35.37 -1.51
N SER A 226 4.13 34.87 -1.14
CA SER A 226 3.23 35.57 -0.23
C SER A 226 3.83 35.70 1.18
N TYR A 227 4.53 34.67 1.67
CA TYR A 227 5.24 34.71 2.95
C TYR A 227 6.41 35.70 2.94
N MET A 228 7.20 35.74 1.86
CA MET A 228 8.30 36.71 1.71
C MET A 228 7.79 38.14 1.54
N SER A 229 6.66 38.34 0.86
CA SER A 229 5.98 39.63 0.70
C SER A 229 5.44 40.17 2.03
N THR A 230 4.90 39.29 2.88
CA THR A 230 4.20 39.66 4.13
C THR A 230 5.14 39.61 5.35
N ARG A 231 6.46 39.74 5.18
CA ARG A 231 7.44 39.66 6.29
C ARG A 231 7.29 40.87 7.24
N GLY A 232 6.25 40.82 8.09
CA GLY A 232 5.83 41.87 9.03
C GLY A 232 4.32 42.12 9.18
N GLY A 233 3.44 41.49 8.38
CA GLY A 233 1.98 41.80 8.33
C GLY A 233 1.04 40.77 8.98
N ASN A 234 -0.24 41.13 9.14
CA ASN A 234 -1.28 40.32 9.80
C ASN A 234 -1.84 39.22 8.86
N PHE A 235 -2.36 38.11 9.38
CA PHE A 235 -2.80 36.92 8.60
C PHE A 235 -3.86 37.22 7.52
N ARG A 236 -4.60 38.32 7.68
CA ARG A 236 -5.60 38.78 6.71
C ARG A 236 -4.96 39.35 5.43
N GLU A 237 -3.82 40.00 5.56
CA GLU A 237 -3.04 40.59 4.46
C GLU A 237 -2.37 39.50 3.61
N PHE A 238 -1.87 38.44 4.26
CA PHE A 238 -1.40 37.23 3.57
C PHE A 238 -2.50 36.56 2.74
N ARG A 239 -3.73 36.49 3.28
CA ARG A 239 -4.87 35.87 2.57
C ARG A 239 -5.29 36.71 1.37
N GLU A 240 -5.33 38.03 1.50
CA GLU A 240 -5.67 38.94 0.40
C GLU A 240 -4.62 38.87 -0.71
N GLU A 241 -3.32 38.91 -0.38
CA GLU A 241 -2.23 38.77 -1.35
C GLU A 241 -2.24 37.38 -2.01
N PHE A 242 -2.48 36.31 -1.24
CA PHE A 242 -2.59 34.95 -1.79
C PHE A 242 -3.77 34.81 -2.76
N VAL A 243 -4.93 35.38 -2.42
CA VAL A 243 -6.13 35.34 -3.28
C VAL A 243 -5.93 36.18 -4.54
N ASP A 244 -5.31 37.36 -4.44
CA ASP A 244 -5.07 38.20 -5.60
C ASP A 244 -4.06 37.57 -6.56
N ARG A 245 -2.97 36.99 -6.03
CA ARG A 245 -1.98 36.23 -6.82
C ARG A 245 -2.57 34.97 -7.44
N SER A 246 -3.39 34.23 -6.70
CA SER A 246 -4.11 33.06 -7.21
C SER A 246 -5.08 33.43 -8.34
N THR A 247 -5.78 34.56 -8.20
CA THR A 247 -6.71 35.07 -9.21
C THR A 247 -5.97 35.55 -10.46
N SER A 248 -4.82 36.19 -10.29
CA SER A 248 -3.94 36.60 -11.39
C SER A 248 -3.40 35.38 -12.17
N LEU A 249 -2.99 34.33 -11.45
CA LEU A 249 -2.54 33.08 -12.05
C LEU A 249 -3.70 32.38 -12.80
N ALA A 250 -4.89 32.31 -12.21
CA ALA A 250 -6.11 31.80 -12.85
C ALA A 250 -6.51 32.56 -14.11
N LYS A 251 -6.34 33.89 -14.14
CA LYS A 251 -6.61 34.72 -15.33
C LYS A 251 -5.56 34.55 -16.43
N SER A 252 -4.34 34.16 -16.09
CA SER A 252 -3.23 33.96 -17.04
C SER A 252 -3.17 32.55 -17.67
N LEU A 253 -3.73 31.55 -16.98
CA LEU A 253 -3.82 30.14 -17.41
C LEU A 253 -4.44 29.91 -18.81
N PRO A 254 -5.52 30.61 -19.22
CA PRO A 254 -6.13 30.42 -20.54
C PRO A 254 -5.23 30.86 -21.70
N GLN A 255 -4.35 31.85 -21.49
CA GLN A 255 -3.39 32.30 -22.51
C GLN A 255 -2.21 31.33 -22.61
N PHE A 256 -1.70 30.87 -21.47
CA PHE A 256 -0.62 29.89 -21.40
C PHE A 256 -1.00 28.55 -22.03
N THR A 257 -2.21 28.06 -21.77
CA THR A 257 -2.71 26.82 -22.39
C THR A 257 -2.90 26.95 -23.90
N LYS A 258 -3.37 28.09 -24.41
CA LYS A 258 -3.43 28.35 -25.87
C LYS A 258 -2.05 28.34 -26.52
N GLU A 259 -1.06 28.94 -25.87
CA GLU A 259 0.30 29.02 -26.41
C GLU A 259 1.03 27.66 -26.33
N VAL A 260 0.86 26.91 -25.23
CA VAL A 260 1.41 25.55 -25.08
C VAL A 260 0.75 24.58 -26.05
N VAL A 261 -0.57 24.61 -26.22
CA VAL A 261 -1.27 23.76 -27.21
C VAL A 261 -0.85 24.14 -28.63
N ALA A 262 -0.71 25.42 -28.97
CA ALA A 262 -0.22 25.85 -30.28
C ALA A 262 1.22 25.36 -30.55
N LYS A 263 2.09 25.36 -29.53
CA LYS A 263 3.51 24.98 -29.66
C LYS A 263 3.75 23.46 -29.62
N VAL A 264 2.88 22.72 -28.94
CA VAL A 264 2.93 21.25 -28.82
C VAL A 264 2.21 20.58 -29.99
N VAL A 265 1.04 21.09 -30.41
CA VAL A 265 0.29 20.54 -31.56
C VAL A 265 0.88 21.02 -32.89
N GLY A 266 1.50 22.21 -32.93
CA GLY A 266 2.17 22.76 -34.12
C GLY A 266 3.50 22.08 -34.50
N ARG A 267 3.97 21.06 -33.76
CA ARG A 267 5.19 20.28 -34.08
C ARG A 267 4.91 18.91 -34.70
N SER A 268 3.64 18.55 -34.94
CA SER A 268 3.27 17.24 -35.52
C SER A 268 2.93 17.29 -37.01
N SER A 269 3.68 18.04 -37.80
CA SER A 269 3.70 17.89 -39.26
C SER A 269 5.06 18.31 -39.81
N GLY A 270 5.86 17.32 -40.22
CA GLY A 270 7.11 17.56 -40.95
C GLY A 270 8.29 16.77 -40.40
N SER A 271 8.45 15.55 -40.89
CA SER A 271 9.74 14.89 -40.94
C SER A 271 10.72 15.75 -41.74
N GLN A 272 11.53 16.57 -41.07
CA GLN A 272 12.73 17.13 -41.69
C GLN A 272 13.82 17.23 -40.62
N ARG A 273 14.44 16.07 -40.38
CA ARG A 273 15.79 15.99 -39.81
C ARG A 273 16.72 16.84 -40.67
N GLY A 274 17.44 17.75 -40.02
CA GLY A 274 18.50 18.52 -40.65
C GLY A 274 19.59 17.62 -41.23
N GLY A 275 20.03 17.96 -42.43
CA GLY A 275 21.30 17.57 -42.99
C GLY A 275 22.01 18.84 -43.44
N TYR A 276 23.04 19.25 -42.70
CA TYR A 276 24.04 20.19 -43.20
C TYR A 276 24.89 19.44 -44.23
N SER A 277 25.00 19.96 -45.46
CA SER A 277 26.11 19.65 -46.37
C SER A 277 26.39 20.84 -47.28
N ALA A 278 27.66 21.26 -47.25
CA ALA A 278 28.38 22.25 -48.05
C ALA A 278 27.76 22.70 -49.40
N VAL A 279 27.77 24.02 -49.65
CA VAL A 279 28.82 24.78 -50.39
C VAL A 279 28.76 26.25 -49.99
#